data_AF-A0A849NKM8-F1
#
_entry.id   AF-A0A849NKM8-F1
#
_cell.length_a   1.000
_cell.length_b   1.000
_cell.length_c   1.000
_cell.angle_alpha   90.00
_cell.angle_beta   90.00
_cell.angle_gamma   90.00
#
_symmetry.space_group_name_H-M   'P 1'
#
loop_
_entity.id
_entity.type
_entity.pdbx_description
1 polymer ?
#
loop_
_entity_poly.entity_id
_entity_poly.type
_entity_poly.pdbx_seq_one_letter_code
_entity_poly.pdbx_strand_id
1 'polypeptide(L)' 'MNKQKLNDENVFSFTHHKNKKVIIFWRGKQVKILKDKNAIKFLNRINTADEIAAQLIMAKATGNFKRGNERE' A
#
# COMPACT_ATOMS: atom_id res chain seq x y z
N MET A 1 11.23 13.68 -0.30
CA MET A 1 10.83 12.28 -0.51
C MET A 1 10.27 11.80 0.82
N ASN A 2 8.94 11.83 1.00
CA ASN A 2 8.32 11.54 2.30
C ASN A 2 8.14 10.03 2.45
N LYS A 3 9.06 9.42 3.21
CA LYS A 3 9.10 8.00 3.55
C LYS A 3 8.30 7.86 4.85
N GLN A 4 7.03 7.50 4.79
CA GLN A 4 6.29 7.18 6.02
C GLN A 4 6.94 5.94 6.65
N LYS A 5 7.25 6.05 7.94
CA LYS A 5 8.14 5.19 8.72
C LYS A 5 7.83 3.71 8.54
N LEU A 6 8.88 2.94 8.25
CA LEU A 6 8.89 1.50 8.50
C LEU A 6 8.97 1.31 10.02
N ASN A 7 7.85 0.99 10.67
CA ASN A 7 7.92 0.30 11.95
C ASN A 7 8.23 -1.17 11.66
N ASP A 8 9.09 -1.80 12.46
CA ASP A 8 9.54 -3.20 12.28
C ASP A 8 8.38 -4.22 12.31
N GLU A 9 7.24 -3.82 12.88
CA GLU A 9 6.00 -4.60 12.94
C GLU A 9 5.19 -4.60 11.63
N ASN A 10 5.47 -3.66 10.72
CA ASN A 10 4.72 -3.46 9.49
C ASN A 10 5.34 -4.20 8.31
N VAL A 11 4.74 -5.33 7.92
CA VAL A 11 5.17 -6.17 6.79
C VAL A 11 5.04 -5.49 5.43
N PHE A 12 4.07 -4.59 5.24
CA PHE A 12 3.94 -3.78 4.04
C PHE A 12 4.42 -2.34 4.26
N SER A 13 5.06 -1.79 3.24
CA SER A 13 5.46 -0.39 3.20
C SER A 13 5.23 0.18 1.80
N PHE A 14 5.15 1.49 1.65
CA PHE A 14 5.04 2.11 0.33
C PHE A 14 5.91 3.36 0.20
N THR A 15 6.26 3.70 -1.02
CA THR A 15 6.79 5.02 -1.37
C THR A 15 6.00 5.61 -2.52
N HIS A 16 5.91 6.94 -2.58
CA HIS A 16 5.23 7.65 -3.63
C HIS A 16 6.17 8.69 -4.26
N HIS A 17 6.07 8.86 -5.57
CA HIS A 17 6.82 9.87 -6.32
C HIS A 17 5.86 10.92 -6.86
N LYS A 18 6.38 12.16 -7.05
CA LYS A 18 5.65 13.29 -7.66
C LYS A 18 5.04 12.94 -9.03
N ASN A 19 5.59 11.94 -9.73
CA ASN A 19 5.07 11.44 -11.00
C ASN A 19 3.87 10.47 -10.86
N LYS A 20 2.97 10.69 -9.89
CA LYS A 20 1.76 9.86 -9.67
C LYS A 20 2.04 8.34 -9.66
N LYS A 21 3.17 7.95 -9.07
CA LYS A 21 3.62 6.56 -8.98
C LYS A 21 3.74 6.17 -7.52
N VAL A 22 3.17 5.03 -7.15
CA VAL A 22 3.32 4.43 -5.83
C VAL A 22 3.96 3.06 -5.99
N ILE A 23 4.95 2.76 -5.15
CA ILE A 23 5.62 1.47 -5.12
C ILE A 23 5.35 0.87 -3.75
N ILE A 24 4.78 -0.33 -3.73
CA ILE A 24 4.48 -1.09 -2.52
C ILE A 24 5.56 -2.17 -2.36
N PHE A 25 6.04 -2.28 -1.13
CA PHE A 25 7.04 -3.23 -0.68
C PHE A 25 6.42 -4.19 0.33
N TRP A 26 6.85 -5.45 0.27
CA TRP A 26 6.57 -6.45 1.29
C TRP A 26 7.90 -6.96 1.84
N ARG A 27 8.11 -6.80 3.15
CA ARG A 27 9.38 -7.13 3.83
C ARG A 27 10.60 -6.57 3.09
N GLY A 28 10.52 -5.31 2.65
CA GLY A 28 11.56 -4.61 1.89
C GLY A 28 11.67 -4.95 0.40
N LYS A 29 10.93 -5.95 -0.11
CA LYS A 29 10.93 -6.31 -1.54
C LYS A 29 9.83 -5.60 -2.29
N GLN A 30 10.14 -4.98 -3.43
CA GLN A 30 9.13 -4.37 -4.30
C GLN A 30 8.19 -5.46 -4.85
N VAL A 31 6.89 -5.34 -4.55
CA VAL A 31 5.87 -6.32 -4.97
C VAL A 31 4.83 -5.74 -5.93
N LYS A 32 4.58 -4.42 -5.88
CA LYS A 32 3.59 -3.79 -6.75
C LYS A 32 3.96 -2.36 -7.07
N ILE A 33 3.64 -1.93 -8.29
CA ILE A 33 3.70 -0.54 -8.72
C ILE A 33 2.31 -0.11 -9.15
N LEU A 34 1.79 0.95 -8.53
CA LEU A 34 0.57 1.64 -8.94
C LEU A 34 0.95 2.92 -9.69
N LYS A 35 0.20 3.24 -10.74
CA LYS A 35 0.40 4.43 -11.58
C LYS A 35 -0.91 5.18 -11.76
N ASP A 36 -0.83 6.45 -12.10
CA ASP A 36 -1.93 7.30 -12.54
C ASP A 36 -3.12 7.27 -11.56
N LYS A 37 -4.32 6.93 -12.07
CA LYS A 37 -5.57 6.87 -11.30
C LYS A 37 -5.47 5.89 -10.12
N ASN A 38 -4.75 4.78 -10.27
CA ASN A 38 -4.60 3.79 -9.21
C ASN A 38 -3.70 4.28 -8.08
N ALA A 39 -2.63 5.01 -8.41
CA ALA A 39 -1.78 5.63 -7.42
C ALA A 39 -2.55 6.70 -6.62
N ILE A 40 -3.34 7.54 -7.30
CA ILE A 40 -4.15 8.58 -6.64
C ILE A 40 -5.19 7.94 -5.71
N LYS A 41 -5.94 6.93 -6.20
CA LYS A 41 -6.93 6.22 -5.38
C LYS A 41 -6.28 5.57 -4.15
N PHE A 42 -5.11 4.97 -4.30
CA PHE A 42 -4.37 4.39 -3.19
C PHE A 42 -3.96 5.44 -2.16
N LEU A 43 -3.40 6.57 -2.62
CA LEU A 43 -2.95 7.65 -1.75
C LEU A 43 -4.12 8.26 -0.96
N ASN A 44 -5.27 8.47 -1.59
CA ASN A 44 -6.46 8.98 -0.90
C ASN A 44 -6.93 8.04 0.22
N ARG A 45 -6.85 6.72 0.02
CA ARG A 45 -7.27 5.73 1.03
C ARG A 45 -6.26 5.60 2.17
N ILE A 46 -4.96 5.60 1.86
CA ILE A 46 -3.92 5.41 2.86
C ILE A 46 -3.66 6.66 3.71
N ASN A 47 -3.95 7.85 3.17
CA ASN A 47 -3.74 9.11 3.90
C ASN A 47 -4.71 9.31 5.07
N THR A 48 -5.87 8.65 5.04
CA THR A 48 -6.88 8.68 6.12
C THR A 48 -6.94 7.36 6.90
N ALA A 49 -6.03 6.43 6.63
CA ALA A 49 -6.02 5.12 7.25
C ALA A 49 -5.16 5.12 8.51
N ASP A 50 -5.62 4.43 9.55
CA ASP A 50 -4.79 3.98 10.66
C ASP A 50 -3.77 2.92 10.21
N GLU A 51 -2.84 2.56 11.07
CA GLU A 51 -1.75 1.62 10.74
C GLU A 51 -2.27 0.26 10.27
N ILE A 52 -3.32 -0.27 10.90
CA ILE A 52 -3.92 -1.56 10.54
C ILE A 52 -4.62 -1.45 9.18
N ALA A 53 -5.45 -0.42 9.00
CA ALA A 53 -6.10 -0.16 7.72
C ALA A 53 -5.09 0.06 6.58
N ALA A 54 -3.98 0.74 6.84
CA ALA A 54 -2.91 0.94 5.87
C ALA A 54 -2.28 -0.39 5.41
N GLN A 55 -1.99 -1.31 6.35
CA GLN A 55 -1.53 -2.67 6.03
C GLN A 55 -2.56 -3.41 5.16
N LEU A 56 -3.84 -3.37 5.51
CA LEU A 56 -4.91 -4.02 4.75
C LEU A 56 -5.07 -3.42 3.33
N ILE A 57 -4.97 -2.11 3.18
CA ILE A 57 -5.02 -1.43 1.88
C ILE A 57 -3.85 -1.89 1.00
N MET A 58 -2.64 -2.00 1.55
CA MET A 58 -1.46 -2.49 0.83
C MET A 58 -1.58 -3.98 0.47
N ALA A 59 -2.08 -4.81 1.38
CA ALA A 59 -2.33 -6.23 1.13
C ALA A 59 -3.38 -6.44 0.01
N LYS A 60 -4.45 -5.64 0.00
CA LYS A 60 -5.45 -5.64 -1.08
C LYS A 60 -4.85 -5.18 -2.41
N ALA A 61 -4.06 -4.12 -2.41
CA ALA A 61 -3.43 -3.58 -3.63
C ALA A 61 -2.40 -4.54 -4.26
N THR A 62 -1.75 -5.39 -3.46
CA THR A 62 -0.79 -6.40 -3.92
C THR A 62 -1.44 -7.69 -4.40
N GLY A 63 -2.76 -7.87 -4.18
CA GLY A 63 -3.46 -9.10 -4.52
C GLY A 63 -3.28 -10.22 -3.49
N ASN A 64 -2.60 -9.95 -2.36
CA ASN A 64 -2.41 -10.88 -1.25
C ASN A 64 -3.70 -11.13 -0.43
N PHE A 65 -4.79 -10.41 -0.74
CA PHE A 65 -6.09 -10.57 -0.10
C PHE A 65 -7.04 -11.56 -0.83
N LYS A 66 -6.60 -12.17 -1.94
CA LYS A 66 -7.46 -12.99 -2.82
C LYS A 66 -7.89 -14.37 -2.27
N ARG A 67 -7.66 -14.70 -0.99
CA ARG A 67 -7.96 -16.06 -0.47
C ARG A 67 -8.81 -16.14 0.79
N GLY A 68 -9.39 -15.05 1.32
CA GLY A 68 -10.04 -15.17 2.63
C GLY A 68 -11.13 -14.20 3.02
N ASN A 69 -11.82 -13.50 2.10
CA ASN A 69 -13.08 -12.82 2.46
C ASN A 69 -13.94 -12.48 1.23
N GLU A 70 -14.18 -13.47 0.36
CA GLU A 70 -15.33 -13.38 -0.55
C GLU A 70 -16.59 -13.67 0.28
N ARG A 71 -17.56 -12.75 0.15
CA ARG A 71 -18.91 -12.71 0.76
C ARG A 71 -18.94 -12.10 2.17
N GLU A 72 -19.34 -10.84 2.26
CA GLU A 72 -20.75 -10.45 2.46
C GLU A 72 -21.08 -9.20 1.60
#